data_AF-A0A9P4UWN5-F1
#
_entry.id   AF-A0A9P4UWN5-F1
#
_cell.length_a   1.000
_cell.length_b   1.000
_cell.length_c   1.000
_cell.angle_alpha   90.00
_cell.angle_beta   90.00
_cell.angle_gamma   90.00
#
_symmetry.space_group_name_H-M   'P 1'
#
loop_
_entity.id
_entity.type
_entity.pdbx_description
1 polymer ?
#
loop_
_entity_poly.entity_id
_entity_poly.type
_entity_poly.pdbx_seq_one_letter_code
_entity_poly.pdbx_strand_id
1 'polypeptide(L)' 'ENQGQEEDDVVDQEAKQGRSRKRNKWSEQETQDLLRGVSKFGIGNWKKILQCPEFAFNQRTTVDLKDRFR' A
#
# COMPACT_ATOMS: atom_id res chain seq x y z
N GLU A 1 12.31 10.09 34.06
CA GLU A 1 11.51 8.89 33.75
C GLU A 1 11.51 8.73 32.24
N ASN A 2 11.94 7.57 31.77
CA ASN A 2 12.10 7.21 30.35
C ASN A 2 10.76 6.67 29.82
N GLN A 3 10.37 7.10 28.61
CA GLN A 3 9.48 6.45 27.64
C GLN A 3 9.35 7.46 26.47
N GLY A 4 10.08 7.38 25.36
CA GLY A 4 10.49 6.18 24.64
C GLY A 4 9.30 5.65 23.84
N GLN A 5 8.74 6.47 22.96
CA GLN A 5 7.81 6.00 21.93
C GLN A 5 8.52 6.10 20.58
N GLU A 6 8.81 4.91 20.07
CA GLU A 6 9.37 4.60 18.77
C GLU A 6 8.92 5.55 17.66
N GLU A 7 9.91 6.20 17.06
CA GLU A 7 9.84 6.78 15.74
C GLU A 7 9.63 5.61 14.76
N ASP A 8 8.39 5.41 14.31
CA ASP A 8 8.07 4.45 13.25
C ASP A 8 8.66 5.01 11.95
N ASP A 9 9.91 4.65 11.71
CA ASP A 9 10.67 4.82 10.48
C ASP A 9 9.89 4.18 9.33
N VAL A 10 9.12 5.00 8.61
CA VAL A 10 8.71 4.64 7.26
C VAL A 10 9.06 5.75 6.30
N VAL A 11 10.32 5.70 5.88
CA VAL A 11 10.73 6.10 4.54
C VAL A 11 10.05 5.16 3.53
N ASP A 12 9.39 5.69 2.50
CA ASP A 12 9.99 5.64 1.16
C ASP A 12 9.24 6.53 0.16
N GLN A 13 10.05 7.22 -0.63
CA GLN A 13 9.71 8.38 -1.43
C GLN A 13 9.28 8.00 -2.85
N GLU A 14 8.48 8.90 -3.44
CA GLU A 14 8.26 9.18 -4.86
C GLU A 14 9.22 8.48 -5.86
N ALA A 15 8.84 7.31 -6.38
CA ALA A 15 9.48 6.73 -7.55
C ALA A 15 8.77 7.21 -8.85
N LYS A 16 9.13 8.42 -9.30
CA LYS A 16 9.05 8.78 -10.72
C LYS A 16 9.98 7.85 -11.49
N GLN A 17 9.46 6.93 -12.34
CA GLN A 17 10.22 6.39 -13.48
C GLN A 17 9.39 5.58 -14.50
N GLY A 18 9.37 6.05 -15.74
CA GLY A 18 9.80 5.26 -16.90
C GLY A 18 8.93 4.10 -17.41
N ARG A 19 7.98 4.43 -18.30
CA ARG A 19 7.73 3.76 -19.60
C ARG A 19 8.13 2.26 -19.73
N SER A 20 7.36 1.35 -19.15
CA SER A 20 7.20 -0.02 -19.70
C SER A 20 5.99 -0.71 -19.07
N ARG A 21 4.93 -0.95 -19.85
CA ARG A 21 3.75 -1.75 -19.44
C ARG A 21 4.12 -3.25 -19.39
N LYS A 22 5.08 -3.62 -18.54
CA LYS A 22 5.37 -5.02 -18.21
C LYS A 22 4.36 -5.43 -17.15
N ARG A 23 3.41 -6.29 -17.53
CA ARG A 23 2.43 -7.02 -16.70
C ARG A 23 2.71 -6.86 -15.21
N ASN A 24 2.09 -5.84 -14.59
CA ASN A 24 2.45 -5.38 -13.25
C ASN A 24 2.24 -6.50 -12.24
N LYS A 25 3.31 -7.21 -11.90
CA LYS A 25 3.38 -8.01 -10.68
C LYS A 25 3.20 -7.07 -9.50
N TRP A 26 2.63 -7.59 -8.41
CA TRP A 26 2.56 -6.86 -7.17
C TRP A 26 3.97 -6.53 -6.72
N SER A 27 4.27 -5.24 -6.63
CA SER A 27 5.53 -4.79 -6.06
C SER A 27 5.49 -4.97 -4.54
N GLU A 28 6.65 -5.07 -3.90
CA GLU A 28 6.72 -5.09 -2.44
C GLU A 28 6.09 -3.83 -1.85
N GLN A 29 6.27 -2.66 -2.48
CA GLN A 29 5.61 -1.42 -2.11
C GLN A 29 4.07 -1.56 -2.06
N GLU A 30 3.46 -2.02 -3.15
CA GLU A 30 2.00 -2.22 -3.21
C GLU A 30 1.52 -3.24 -2.18
N THR A 31 2.32 -4.27 -1.91
CA THR A 31 1.98 -5.29 -0.90
C THR A 31 2.06 -4.71 0.51
N GLN A 32 3.09 -3.91 0.81
CA GLN A 32 3.20 -3.21 2.09
C GLN A 32 2.07 -2.21 2.29
N ASP A 33 1.74 -1.42 1.25
CA ASP A 33 0.61 -0.50 1.26
C ASP A 33 -0.72 -1.24 1.48
N LEU A 34 -0.90 -2.41 0.86
CA LEU A 34 -2.07 -3.25 1.08
C LEU A 34 -2.14 -3.73 2.53
N LEU A 35 -1.04 -4.25 3.07
CA LEU A 35 -0.97 -4.74 4.45
C LEU A 35 -1.22 -3.62 5.46
N ARG A 36 -0.61 -2.45 5.27
CA ARG A 36 -0.86 -1.25 6.08
C ARG A 36 -2.30 -0.79 5.98
N GLY A 37 -2.84 -0.74 4.76
CA GLY A 37 -4.22 -0.39 4.53
C GLY A 37 -5.18 -1.36 5.23
N VAL A 38 -4.94 -2.66 5.13
CA VAL A 38 -5.74 -3.67 5.82
C VAL A 38 -5.60 -3.56 7.33
N SER A 39 -4.40 -3.28 7.85
CA SER A 39 -4.18 -3.08 9.28
C SER A 39 -4.86 -1.80 9.80
N LYS A 40 -4.86 -0.72 9.00
CA LYS A 40 -5.40 0.60 9.37
C LYS A 40 -6.92 0.69 9.21
N PHE A 41 -7.46 0.15 8.11
CA PHE A 41 -8.89 0.22 7.78
C PHE A 41 -9.66 -1.06 8.06
N GLY A 42 -8.99 -2.20 8.21
CA GLY A 42 -9.60 -3.51 8.35
C GLY A 42 -9.84 -4.22 7.01
N ILE A 43 -9.90 -5.56 7.08
CA ILE A 43 -10.19 -6.45 5.95
C ILE A 43 -11.60 -6.14 5.42
N GLY A 44 -11.74 -5.98 4.10
CA GLY A 44 -13.02 -5.66 3.45
C GLY A 44 -13.21 -4.18 3.11
N ASN A 45 -12.41 -3.28 3.70
CA ASN A 45 -12.43 -1.85 3.39
C ASN A 45 -11.54 -1.48 2.18
N TRP A 46 -11.53 -2.32 1.14
CA TRP A 46 -10.67 -2.16 -0.05
C TRP A 46 -10.84 -0.81 -0.75
N LYS A 47 -12.07 -0.29 -0.78
CA LYS A 47 -12.36 1.03 -1.37
C LYS A 47 -11.70 2.16 -0.57
N LYS A 48 -11.69 2.08 0.76
CA LYS A 48 -11.02 3.07 1.61
C LYS A 48 -9.50 2.98 1.43
N ILE A 49 -8.96 1.77 1.41
CA ILE A 49 -7.54 1.52 1.18
C ILE A 49 -7.11 2.08 -0.19
N LEU A 50 -7.88 1.81 -1.25
CA LEU A 50 -7.57 2.33 -2.59
C LEU A 50 -7.71 3.86 -2.70
N GLN A 51 -8.64 4.45 -1.96
CA GLN A 51 -8.87 5.90 -1.97
C GLN A 51 -7.85 6.68 -1.11
N CYS A 52 -7.03 5.98 -0.32
CA CYS A 52 -6.03 6.63 0.51
C CYS A 52 -4.89 7.18 -0.35
N PRO A 53 -4.60 8.49 -0.25
CA PRO A 53 -3.46 9.10 -0.95
C PRO A 53 -2.11 8.65 -0.36
N GLU A 54 -2.12 8.04 0.83
CA GLU A 54 -0.93 7.44 1.46
C GLU A 54 -0.45 6.17 0.73
N PHE A 55 -1.29 5.54 -0.10
CA PHE A 55 -0.97 4.26 -0.74
C PHE A 55 -0.94 4.38 -2.26
N ALA A 56 0.07 3.77 -2.88
CA ALA A 56 0.35 3.93 -4.30
C ALA A 56 0.11 2.64 -5.08
N PHE A 57 -1.16 2.31 -5.33
CA PHE A 57 -1.53 1.12 -6.09
C PHE A 57 -1.61 1.36 -7.60
N ASN A 58 -0.50 1.75 -8.26
CA ASN A 58 -0.38 2.03 -9.71
C ASN A 58 -1.42 1.34 -10.63
N GLN A 59 -2.59 1.98 -10.81
CA GLN A 59 -3.73 1.50 -11.62
C GLN A 59 -4.45 0.22 -11.12
N ARG A 60 -4.28 -0.19 -9.87
CA ARG A 60 -5.05 -1.27 -9.25
C ARG A 60 -6.47 -0.84 -8.94
N THR A 61 -7.34 -1.83 -8.90
CA THR A 61 -8.73 -1.67 -8.53
C THR A 61 -9.02 -2.34 -7.19
N THR A 62 -10.16 -2.01 -6.59
CA THR A 62 -10.62 -2.67 -5.35
C THR A 62 -10.72 -4.19 -5.50
N VAL A 63 -10.95 -4.68 -6.71
CA VAL A 63 -10.98 -6.10 -7.05
C VAL A 63 -9.58 -6.70 -6.96
N ASP A 64 -8.55 -6.02 -7.48
CA ASP A 64 -7.16 -6.49 -7.39
C ASP A 64 -6.71 -6.63 -5.93
N LEU A 65 -7.05 -5.65 -5.08
CA LEU A 65 -6.72 -5.68 -3.65
C LEU A 65 -7.36 -6.88 -2.95
N LYS A 66 -8.63 -7.16 -3.27
CA LYS A 66 -9.35 -8.33 -2.75
C LYS A 66 -8.73 -9.65 -3.24
N ASP A 67 -8.36 -9.72 -4.52
CA ASP A 67 -7.77 -10.92 -5.13
C ASP A 67 -6.40 -11.23 -4.53
N ARG A 68 -5.61 -10.19 -4.22
CA ARG A 68 -4.28 -10.33 -3.61
C ARG A 68 -4.30 -10.84 -2.16
N PHE A 69 -5.34 -10.47 -1.41
CA PHE A 69 -5.47 -10.80 0.01
C PHE A 69 -6.13 -12.16 0.27
N ARG A 70 -6.66 -12.82 -0.76
CA ARG A 70 -7.40 -14.08 -0.62
C ARG A 70 -6.47 -15.29 -0.46
#